data_AF-A0A951S9N6-F1
#
_entry.id   AF-A0A951S9N6-F1
#
_cell.length_a   1.000
_cell.length_b   1.000
_cell.length_c   1.000
_cell.angle_alpha   90.00
_cell.angle_beta   90.00
_cell.angle_gamma   90.00
#
_symmetry.space_group_name_H-M   'P 1'
#
loop_
_entity.id
_entity.type
_entity.pdbx_description
1 polymer ?
#
loop_
_entity_poly.entity_id
_entity_poly.type
_entity_poly.pdbx_seq_one_letter_code
_entity_poly.pdbx_strand_id
1 'polypeptide(L)'
;MKPKNLILILVLFALATGIAYAEDGLLFRRNISKTPDAETEKAAIYMMDFYVPAQSAAGIVGPVDNYILDDDAGTAGYEPRDFAKPLVAVYIDEVGALVTEGEISAMGGIALGEFDAFAAVSLDDGTSWKNTNLSRSSTLSSFVLSNGHPYAGGVHALVHQVASDRIFVAWASKYCDGGTPLYTLDPTEDAEYFTDLETTYSKDAVYLYDLFGVAGNQSSVNYTELGFPEVGEIPYSCIWTARGKLLAGDDPATSEAEASYVMWTKPERLTSGRRDANLPAVDCAASGCVLTWQEDPEGLRPGQGLGPGEGWSGAIANAKTDMWYSYISYDDFDKVFVNPDDLTAGVVPLVEYSSDTMPKPYVRMAMPMRLSDYNMCLAS
;
A
#
# COMPACT_ATOMS: atom_id res chain seq x y z
N MET A 1 -6.09 -68.61 -24.69
CA MET A 1 -4.95 -67.74 -25.03
C MET A 1 -3.83 -68.03 -24.05
N LYS A 2 -2.61 -68.37 -24.51
CA LYS A 2 -1.49 -68.72 -23.61
C LYS A 2 -1.12 -67.51 -22.71
N PRO A 3 -0.69 -67.70 -21.45
CA PRO A 3 -0.41 -66.61 -20.50
C PRO A 3 0.62 -65.58 -21.02
N LYS A 4 1.48 -65.98 -21.96
CA LYS A 4 2.43 -65.07 -22.66
C LYS A 4 1.75 -64.02 -23.55
N ASN A 5 0.56 -64.29 -24.10
CA ASN A 5 -0.16 -63.33 -24.93
C ASN A 5 -0.94 -62.31 -24.09
N LEU A 6 -1.34 -62.66 -22.86
CA LEU A 6 -2.03 -61.74 -21.95
C LEU A 6 -1.07 -60.66 -21.41
N ILE A 7 0.17 -61.05 -21.10
CA ILE A 7 1.22 -60.14 -20.64
C ILE A 7 1.61 -59.15 -21.75
N LEU A 8 1.72 -59.60 -23.00
CA LEU A 8 2.06 -58.72 -24.11
C LEU A 8 0.96 -57.66 -24.37
N ILE A 9 -0.31 -58.05 -24.24
CA ILE A 9 -1.45 -57.13 -24.37
C ILE A 9 -1.49 -56.14 -23.20
N LEU A 10 -1.18 -56.57 -21.98
CA LEU A 10 -1.12 -55.70 -20.79
C LEU A 10 0.05 -54.70 -20.87
N VAL A 11 1.18 -55.10 -21.42
CA VAL A 11 2.33 -54.20 -21.66
C VAL A 11 2.04 -53.22 -22.79
N LEU A 12 1.34 -53.63 -23.86
CA LEU A 12 0.88 -52.71 -24.92
C LEU A 12 -0.21 -51.74 -24.43
N PHE A 13 -1.09 -52.17 -23.51
CA PHE A 13 -2.10 -51.30 -22.89
C PHE A 13 -1.47 -50.33 -21.87
N ALA A 14 -0.41 -50.75 -21.17
CA ALA A 14 0.38 -49.90 -20.27
C ALA A 14 1.36 -48.95 -21.01
N LEU A 15 1.65 -49.21 -22.29
CA LEU A 15 2.37 -48.27 -23.17
C LEU A 15 1.42 -47.29 -23.88
N ALA A 16 0.10 -47.54 -23.82
CA ALA A 16 -0.93 -46.66 -24.35
C ALA A 16 -1.56 -45.75 -23.28
N THR A 17 -1.12 -45.84 -22.01
CA THR A 17 -1.45 -44.83 -21.00
C THR A 17 -0.67 -43.56 -21.34
N GLY A 18 -1.42 -42.53 -21.71
CA GLY A 18 -0.94 -41.32 -22.35
C GLY A 18 0.33 -40.74 -21.75
N ILE A 19 1.26 -40.42 -22.63
CA ILE A 19 2.21 -39.33 -22.39
C ILE A 19 1.33 -38.09 -22.26
N ALA A 20 0.97 -37.73 -21.03
CA ALA A 20 0.52 -36.38 -20.76
C ALA A 20 1.73 -35.50 -21.02
N TYR A 21 1.81 -34.92 -22.22
CA TYR A 21 2.62 -33.74 -22.39
C TYR A 21 2.05 -32.71 -21.39
N ALA A 22 2.87 -32.24 -20.47
CA ALA A 22 2.56 -30.97 -19.84
C ALA A 22 2.55 -29.96 -21.00
N GLU A 23 1.36 -29.58 -21.45
CA GLU A 23 1.21 -28.51 -22.43
C GLU A 23 1.50 -27.22 -21.66
N ASP A 24 2.75 -26.78 -21.73
CA ASP A 24 3.18 -25.52 -21.13
C ASP A 24 2.47 -24.37 -21.86
N GLY A 25 1.87 -23.46 -21.09
CA GLY A 25 1.28 -22.24 -21.63
C GLY A 25 2.36 -21.24 -22.04
N LEU A 26 2.02 -20.31 -22.94
CA LEU A 26 2.88 -19.18 -23.25
C LEU A 26 3.25 -18.42 -21.97
N LEU A 27 4.51 -17.99 -21.92
CA LEU A 27 5.07 -17.32 -20.78
C LEU A 27 4.35 -16.00 -20.48
N PHE A 28 3.60 -15.98 -19.37
CA PHE A 28 2.81 -14.83 -18.94
C PHE A 28 3.68 -13.81 -18.18
N ARG A 29 4.29 -12.88 -18.92
CA ARG A 29 5.09 -11.77 -18.38
C ARG A 29 4.42 -10.43 -18.66
N ARG A 30 4.18 -9.65 -17.62
CA ARG A 30 3.60 -8.30 -17.71
C ARG A 30 4.44 -7.31 -16.92
N ASN A 31 4.73 -6.17 -17.54
CA ASN A 31 5.30 -5.03 -16.82
C ASN A 31 4.14 -4.27 -16.16
N ILE A 32 3.93 -4.52 -14.87
CA ILE A 32 2.85 -3.90 -14.09
C ILE A 32 3.15 -2.41 -13.89
N SER A 33 4.37 -2.03 -13.53
CA SER A 33 4.74 -0.64 -13.22
C SER A 33 4.76 0.26 -14.45
N LYS A 34 5.01 -0.31 -15.64
CA LYS A 34 5.18 0.38 -16.94
C LYS A 34 6.46 1.22 -17.01
N THR A 35 7.41 0.94 -16.13
CA THR A 35 8.68 1.67 -15.92
C THR A 35 9.82 0.66 -15.85
N PRO A 36 10.15 -0.02 -16.96
CA PRO A 36 11.09 -1.16 -16.94
C PRO A 36 12.52 -0.79 -16.51
N ASP A 37 12.88 0.49 -16.61
CA ASP A 37 14.20 1.00 -16.28
C ASP A 37 14.27 1.61 -14.87
N ALA A 38 13.13 1.82 -14.21
CA ALA A 38 13.06 2.41 -12.88
C ALA A 38 13.33 1.37 -11.79
N GLU A 39 13.87 1.82 -10.66
CA GLU A 39 13.94 0.98 -9.47
C GLU A 39 12.54 0.77 -8.88
N THR A 40 12.16 -0.49 -8.72
CA THR A 40 10.91 -0.90 -8.07
C THR A 40 11.22 -1.75 -6.84
N GLU A 41 10.62 -1.40 -5.69
CA GLU A 41 10.75 -2.18 -4.46
C GLU A 41 9.38 -2.45 -3.80
N LYS A 42 9.41 -3.25 -2.72
CA LYS A 42 8.26 -3.56 -1.84
C LYS A 42 7.03 -4.04 -2.61
N ALA A 43 7.25 -4.72 -3.74
CA ALA A 43 6.19 -5.23 -4.58
C ALA A 43 5.44 -6.38 -3.89
N ALA A 44 4.12 -6.28 -3.82
CA ALA A 44 3.24 -7.32 -3.32
C ALA A 44 1.96 -7.37 -4.15
N ILE A 45 1.32 -8.53 -4.21
CA ILE A 45 0.07 -8.74 -4.94
C ILE A 45 -0.88 -9.59 -4.11
N TYR A 46 -2.13 -9.15 -3.99
CA TYR A 46 -3.23 -9.90 -3.38
C TYR A 46 -4.41 -9.99 -4.35
N MET A 47 -5.29 -10.95 -4.07
CA MET A 47 -6.44 -11.29 -4.91
C MET A 47 -7.71 -11.20 -4.06
N MET A 48 -8.77 -10.60 -4.60
CA MET A 48 -10.09 -10.62 -3.97
C MET A 48 -10.71 -12.02 -4.01
N ASP A 49 -11.62 -12.31 -3.07
CA ASP A 49 -12.21 -13.63 -2.88
C ASP A 49 -13.44 -13.92 -3.76
N PHE A 50 -13.89 -12.96 -4.56
CA PHE A 50 -15.02 -13.06 -5.48
C PHE A 50 -14.63 -12.77 -6.93
N TYR A 51 -15.53 -13.11 -7.85
CA TYR A 51 -15.39 -12.85 -9.29
C TYR A 51 -16.14 -11.59 -9.70
N VAL A 52 -15.58 -10.86 -10.65
CA VAL A 52 -16.23 -9.76 -11.38
C VAL A 52 -16.21 -10.03 -12.87
N PRO A 53 -17.10 -9.40 -13.67
CA PRO A 53 -17.00 -9.46 -15.12
C PRO A 53 -15.61 -9.05 -15.58
N ALA A 54 -15.02 -9.84 -16.47
CA ALA A 54 -13.68 -9.59 -16.97
C ALA A 54 -13.65 -8.28 -17.76
N GLN A 55 -12.66 -7.44 -17.47
CA GLN A 55 -12.52 -6.12 -18.05
C GLN A 55 -11.05 -5.72 -18.14
N SER A 56 -10.67 -5.16 -19.28
CA SER A 56 -9.32 -4.61 -19.46
C SER A 56 -9.12 -3.32 -18.66
N ALA A 57 -7.88 -2.95 -18.40
CA ALA A 57 -7.49 -1.69 -17.77
C ALA A 57 -7.92 -0.44 -18.57
N ALA A 58 -8.33 -0.61 -19.82
CA ALA A 58 -8.90 0.46 -20.66
C ALA A 58 -10.42 0.63 -20.46
N GLY A 59 -11.07 -0.18 -19.64
CA GLY A 59 -12.52 -0.13 -19.40
C GLY A 59 -13.34 -1.13 -20.23
N ILE A 60 -12.71 -1.80 -21.20
CA ILE A 60 -13.44 -2.67 -22.13
C ILE A 60 -13.78 -4.01 -21.46
N VAL A 61 -15.08 -4.26 -21.27
CA VAL A 61 -15.62 -5.54 -20.76
C VAL A 61 -15.55 -6.60 -21.86
N GLY A 62 -14.99 -7.76 -21.53
CA GLY A 62 -14.84 -8.86 -22.46
C GLY A 62 -14.13 -10.06 -21.83
N PRO A 63 -14.22 -11.25 -22.45
CA PRO A 63 -13.63 -12.45 -21.88
C PRO A 63 -12.09 -12.38 -21.87
N VAL A 64 -11.49 -13.01 -20.87
CA VAL A 64 -10.06 -13.32 -20.88
C VAL A 64 -9.84 -14.53 -21.79
N ASP A 65 -9.12 -14.34 -22.90
CA ASP A 65 -8.93 -15.34 -23.96
C ASP A 65 -7.46 -15.65 -24.28
N ASN A 66 -6.53 -15.20 -23.42
CA ASN A 66 -5.09 -15.30 -23.66
C ASN A 66 -4.42 -16.53 -23.04
N TYR A 67 -5.19 -17.56 -22.71
CA TYR A 67 -4.69 -18.85 -22.24
C TYR A 67 -4.21 -19.71 -23.41
N ILE A 68 -3.10 -19.30 -24.04
CA ILE A 68 -2.56 -19.93 -25.24
C ILE A 68 -1.41 -20.87 -24.89
N LEU A 69 -1.34 -22.03 -25.54
CA LEU A 69 -0.27 -23.00 -25.40
C LEU A 69 0.99 -22.54 -26.14
N ASP A 70 2.16 -22.92 -25.63
CA ASP A 70 3.45 -22.65 -26.29
C ASP A 70 3.73 -23.70 -27.37
N ASP A 71 2.91 -23.72 -28.43
CA ASP A 71 2.88 -24.80 -29.42
C ASP A 71 3.09 -24.37 -30.89
N ASP A 72 3.61 -23.16 -31.13
CA ASP A 72 3.74 -22.48 -32.44
C ASP A 72 2.43 -22.31 -33.23
N ALA A 73 1.37 -23.06 -32.90
CA ALA A 73 0.07 -23.07 -33.55
C ALA A 73 -0.91 -22.07 -32.91
N GLY A 74 -0.59 -21.56 -31.72
CA GLY A 74 -1.44 -20.62 -30.98
C GLY A 74 -2.69 -21.30 -30.44
N THR A 75 -2.59 -22.58 -30.08
CA THR A 75 -3.72 -23.37 -29.58
C THR A 75 -4.23 -22.79 -28.27
N ALA A 76 -5.54 -22.61 -28.15
CA ALA A 76 -6.15 -22.25 -26.88
C ALA A 76 -6.05 -23.42 -25.89
N GLY A 77 -5.37 -23.21 -24.76
CA GLY A 77 -5.27 -24.18 -23.67
C GLY A 77 -6.52 -24.19 -22.78
N TYR A 78 -7.27 -23.09 -22.75
CA TYR A 78 -8.54 -22.98 -22.02
C TYR A 78 -9.55 -22.15 -22.80
N GLU A 79 -10.83 -22.43 -22.57
CA GLU A 79 -11.93 -21.62 -23.08
C GLU A 79 -11.89 -20.19 -22.52
N PRO A 80 -12.30 -19.18 -23.29
CA PRO A 80 -12.39 -17.81 -22.82
C PRO A 80 -13.26 -17.67 -21.57
N ARG A 81 -12.85 -16.79 -20.65
CA ARG A 81 -13.53 -16.62 -19.35
C ARG A 81 -14.10 -15.22 -19.22
N ASP A 82 -15.42 -15.13 -19.07
CA ASP A 82 -16.15 -13.86 -18.88
C ASP A 82 -15.98 -13.23 -17.49
N PHE A 83 -15.31 -13.93 -16.56
CA PHE A 83 -15.15 -13.50 -15.17
C PHE A 83 -13.72 -13.72 -14.67
N ALA A 84 -13.20 -12.71 -13.99
CA ALA A 84 -11.86 -12.68 -13.40
C ALA A 84 -11.94 -12.39 -11.89
N LYS A 85 -10.93 -12.82 -11.14
CA LYS A 85 -10.76 -12.37 -9.76
C LYS A 85 -9.95 -11.09 -9.76
N PRO A 86 -10.43 -9.99 -9.14
CA PRO A 86 -9.65 -8.76 -9.05
C PRO A 86 -8.28 -9.01 -8.40
N LEU A 87 -7.23 -8.56 -9.06
CA LEU A 87 -5.86 -8.58 -8.55
C LEU A 87 -5.45 -7.15 -8.18
N VAL A 88 -4.85 -7.01 -7.00
CA VAL A 88 -4.37 -5.73 -6.45
C VAL A 88 -2.90 -5.88 -6.14
N ALA A 89 -2.07 -5.24 -6.95
CA ALA A 89 -0.65 -5.10 -6.71
C ALA A 89 -0.34 -3.73 -6.10
N VAL A 90 0.63 -3.68 -5.21
CA VAL A 90 1.24 -2.43 -4.72
C VAL A 90 2.74 -2.54 -4.85
N TYR A 91 3.39 -1.41 -5.07
CA TYR A 91 4.84 -1.31 -5.21
C TYR A 91 5.26 0.14 -4.99
N ILE A 92 6.53 0.33 -4.61
CA ILE A 92 7.15 1.65 -4.69
C ILE A 92 8.00 1.71 -5.94
N ASP A 93 7.97 2.84 -6.63
CA ASP A 93 8.66 3.04 -7.90
C ASP A 93 9.32 4.41 -7.92
N GLU A 94 10.51 4.50 -8.50
CA GLU A 94 11.23 5.76 -8.67
C GLU A 94 10.53 6.63 -9.74
N VAL A 95 10.15 7.87 -9.38
CA VAL A 95 9.34 8.75 -10.25
C VAL A 95 10.09 10.02 -10.68
N GLY A 96 11.37 10.16 -10.35
CA GLY A 96 12.15 11.35 -10.64
C GLY A 96 13.64 11.16 -10.44
N ALA A 97 14.41 12.08 -11.04
CA ALA A 97 15.86 12.16 -10.93
C ALA A 97 16.28 13.51 -10.33
N LEU A 98 15.96 13.79 -9.06
CA LEU A 98 16.59 14.90 -8.31
C LEU A 98 17.89 14.49 -7.59
N VAL A 99 18.32 13.24 -7.69
CA VAL A 99 19.60 12.81 -7.11
C VAL A 99 20.63 12.67 -8.21
N THR A 100 21.59 13.60 -8.25
CA THR A 100 22.81 13.46 -9.03
C THR A 100 23.55 12.18 -8.62
N GLU A 101 23.99 11.39 -9.61
CA GLU A 101 24.81 10.19 -9.40
C GLU A 101 25.89 10.45 -8.34
N GLY A 102 25.80 9.76 -7.20
CA GLY A 102 26.84 9.77 -6.17
C GLY A 102 26.37 9.95 -4.72
N GLU A 103 25.10 10.32 -4.46
CA GLU A 103 24.70 10.72 -3.09
C GLU A 103 23.80 9.74 -2.32
N ILE A 104 23.25 8.69 -2.92
CA ILE A 104 22.41 7.76 -2.17
C ILE A 104 22.64 6.31 -2.65
N SER A 105 23.43 5.57 -1.88
CA SER A 105 23.55 4.12 -2.01
C SER A 105 22.27 3.47 -1.46
N ALA A 106 21.78 2.39 -2.09
CA ALA A 106 20.71 1.58 -1.53
C ALA A 106 21.06 1.14 -0.10
N MET A 107 20.38 1.69 0.91
CA MET A 107 20.68 1.44 2.31
C MET A 107 19.68 0.42 2.86
N GLY A 108 20.18 -0.76 3.24
CA GLY A 108 19.42 -1.91 3.70
C GLY A 108 18.05 -1.62 4.32
N GLY A 109 16.99 -1.87 3.54
CA GLY A 109 15.61 -1.88 4.00
C GLY A 109 14.86 -0.55 3.96
N ILE A 110 15.55 0.58 3.77
CA ILE A 110 14.97 1.91 3.55
C ILE A 110 15.36 2.35 2.13
N ALA A 111 14.41 2.35 1.21
CA ALA A 111 14.59 2.98 -0.08
C ALA A 111 14.85 4.48 0.17
N LEU A 112 16.04 4.94 -0.18
CA LEU A 112 16.40 6.35 -0.15
C LEU A 112 16.42 6.81 -1.61
N GLY A 113 15.57 7.78 -1.95
CA GLY A 113 15.36 8.20 -3.33
C GLY A 113 13.96 8.75 -3.55
N GLU A 114 13.65 9.11 -4.79
CA GLU A 114 12.39 9.74 -5.17
C GLU A 114 11.31 8.70 -5.50
N PHE A 115 10.95 7.91 -4.50
CA PHE A 115 9.95 6.86 -4.64
C PHE A 115 8.55 7.38 -4.31
N ASP A 116 7.56 6.93 -5.09
CA ASP A 116 6.15 7.02 -4.73
C ASP A 116 5.54 5.64 -4.49
N ALA A 117 4.48 5.61 -3.68
CA ALA A 117 3.61 4.45 -3.51
C ALA A 117 2.61 4.36 -4.67
N PHE A 118 2.58 3.20 -5.33
CA PHE A 118 1.61 2.90 -6.37
C PHE A 118 0.72 1.72 -5.97
N ALA A 119 -0.52 1.75 -6.47
CA ALA A 119 -1.38 0.58 -6.55
C ALA A 119 -1.78 0.33 -8.00
N ALA A 120 -1.79 -0.94 -8.41
CA ALA A 120 -2.22 -1.38 -9.71
C ALA A 120 -3.32 -2.44 -9.57
N VAL A 121 -4.37 -2.30 -10.37
CA VAL A 121 -5.53 -3.20 -10.34
C VAL A 121 -5.69 -3.86 -11.71
N SER A 122 -5.92 -5.18 -11.71
CA SER A 122 -6.32 -5.95 -12.88
C SER A 122 -7.68 -6.62 -12.64
N LEU A 123 -8.55 -6.54 -13.64
CA LEU A 123 -9.88 -7.16 -13.66
C LEU A 123 -9.99 -8.19 -14.81
N ASP A 124 -8.86 -8.68 -15.32
CA ASP A 124 -8.76 -9.57 -16.49
C ASP A 124 -7.65 -10.64 -16.29
N ASP A 125 -7.61 -11.22 -15.09
CA ASP A 125 -6.64 -12.26 -14.67
C ASP A 125 -5.17 -11.85 -14.88
N GLY A 126 -4.87 -10.56 -14.67
CA GLY A 126 -3.52 -10.00 -14.76
C GLY A 126 -3.08 -9.62 -16.17
N THR A 127 -3.98 -9.67 -17.15
CA THR A 127 -3.66 -9.37 -18.57
C THR A 127 -3.30 -7.92 -18.77
N SER A 128 -4.04 -7.01 -18.12
CA SER A 128 -3.79 -5.57 -18.15
C SER A 128 -3.99 -4.93 -16.78
N TRP A 129 -3.31 -3.80 -16.56
CA TRP A 129 -3.21 -3.16 -15.25
C TRP A 129 -3.46 -1.65 -15.32
N LYS A 130 -4.35 -1.17 -14.44
CA LYS A 130 -4.62 0.26 -14.20
C LYS A 130 -3.86 0.71 -12.97
N ASN A 131 -2.91 1.63 -13.15
CA ASN A 131 -1.98 2.07 -12.11
C ASN A 131 -2.42 3.43 -11.54
N THR A 132 -2.32 3.59 -10.23
CA THR A 132 -2.63 4.83 -9.50
C THR A 132 -1.44 5.19 -8.62
N ASN A 133 -0.86 6.38 -8.81
CA ASN A 133 0.09 6.95 -7.86
C ASN A 133 -0.68 7.47 -6.63
N LEU A 134 -0.51 6.80 -5.50
CA LEU A 134 -1.22 7.07 -4.25
C LEU A 134 -0.55 8.20 -3.45
N SER A 135 0.78 8.23 -3.37
CA SER A 135 1.48 9.20 -2.51
C SER A 135 1.70 10.55 -3.17
N ARG A 136 2.15 10.57 -4.44
CA ARG A 136 2.54 11.77 -5.20
C ARG A 136 3.43 12.73 -4.38
N SER A 137 4.35 12.16 -3.59
CA SER A 137 5.18 12.87 -2.62
C SER A 137 6.66 12.86 -2.97
N SER A 138 7.09 12.01 -3.93
CA SER A 138 8.48 11.85 -4.37
C SER A 138 9.22 13.17 -4.59
N THR A 139 8.57 14.14 -5.24
CA THR A 139 9.15 15.46 -5.57
C THR A 139 8.75 16.58 -4.59
N LEU A 140 7.99 16.26 -3.55
CA LEU A 140 7.59 17.21 -2.51
C LEU A 140 8.59 17.20 -1.36
N SER A 141 8.58 18.25 -0.55
CA SER A 141 9.42 18.33 0.65
C SER A 141 8.66 18.96 1.81
N SER A 142 8.80 18.36 2.99
CA SER A 142 8.31 18.90 4.26
C SER A 142 9.44 19.24 5.23
N PHE A 143 10.69 19.05 4.80
CA PHE A 143 11.87 19.23 5.64
C PHE A 143 13.01 19.86 4.86
N VAL A 144 13.63 20.89 5.45
CA VAL A 144 14.82 21.53 4.92
C VAL A 144 16.00 21.12 5.79
N LEU A 145 16.99 20.49 5.18
CA LEU A 145 18.22 20.07 5.85
C LEU A 145 19.00 21.26 6.41
N SER A 146 19.91 21.00 7.34
CA SER A 146 20.83 21.99 7.91
C SER A 146 21.69 22.73 6.87
N ASN A 147 21.93 22.12 5.71
CA ASN A 147 22.64 22.73 4.58
C ASN A 147 21.75 23.64 3.71
N GLY A 148 20.46 23.75 4.02
CA GLY A 148 19.48 24.59 3.32
C GLY A 148 18.78 23.92 2.14
N HIS A 149 19.10 22.67 1.82
CA HIS A 149 18.46 21.94 0.73
C HIS A 149 17.14 21.26 1.19
N PRO A 150 16.07 21.31 0.37
CA PRO A 150 14.86 20.54 0.65
C PRO A 150 15.14 19.05 0.50
N TYR A 151 14.67 18.23 1.44
CA TYR A 151 14.78 16.78 1.36
C TYR A 151 13.54 16.19 0.67
N ALA A 152 13.75 15.29 -0.29
CA ALA A 152 12.69 14.68 -1.08
C ALA A 152 11.77 13.77 -0.25
N GLY A 153 10.48 13.80 -0.55
CA GLY A 153 9.41 13.11 0.18
C GLY A 153 9.27 11.62 -0.12
N GLY A 154 10.39 10.93 -0.34
CA GLY A 154 10.45 9.54 -0.76
C GLY A 154 9.68 8.60 0.15
N VAL A 155 8.98 7.65 -0.46
CA VAL A 155 8.26 6.57 0.22
C VAL A 155 9.21 5.41 0.51
N HIS A 156 9.09 4.83 1.70
CA HIS A 156 9.71 3.55 2.04
C HIS A 156 8.71 2.68 2.82
N ALA A 157 8.89 1.36 2.75
CA ALA A 157 8.04 0.39 3.44
C ALA A 157 6.52 0.53 3.15
N LEU A 158 6.10 0.03 1.98
CA LEU A 158 4.71 -0.07 1.56
C LEU A 158 4.12 -1.44 1.92
N VAL A 159 2.91 -1.44 2.46
CA VAL A 159 2.12 -2.65 2.75
C VAL A 159 0.66 -2.43 2.36
N HIS A 160 -0.03 -3.50 2.00
CA HIS A 160 -1.46 -3.47 1.74
C HIS A 160 -2.16 -4.72 2.24
N GLN A 161 -3.48 -4.65 2.34
CA GLN A 161 -4.35 -5.80 2.55
C GLN A 161 -5.63 -5.62 1.73
N VAL A 162 -6.18 -6.74 1.27
CA VAL A 162 -7.47 -6.78 0.56
C VAL A 162 -8.46 -7.53 1.43
N ALA A 163 -9.64 -6.96 1.62
CA ALA A 163 -10.70 -7.60 2.41
C ALA A 163 -12.06 -7.34 1.77
N SER A 164 -12.67 -8.41 1.25
CA SER A 164 -13.87 -8.30 0.41
C SER A 164 -13.63 -7.28 -0.72
N ASP A 165 -14.50 -6.29 -0.87
CA ASP A 165 -14.42 -5.21 -1.86
C ASP A 165 -13.51 -4.03 -1.46
N ARG A 166 -12.81 -4.11 -0.33
CA ARG A 166 -11.98 -3.02 0.22
C ARG A 166 -10.50 -3.30 0.05
N ILE A 167 -9.73 -2.24 -0.15
CA ILE A 167 -8.28 -2.26 -0.27
C ILE A 167 -7.72 -1.24 0.72
N PHE A 168 -6.93 -1.70 1.68
CA PHE A 168 -6.25 -0.84 2.64
C PHE A 168 -4.75 -0.82 2.33
N VAL A 169 -4.18 0.37 2.17
CA VAL A 169 -2.77 0.56 1.85
C VAL A 169 -2.15 1.48 2.89
N ALA A 170 -0.94 1.17 3.35
CA ALA A 170 -0.19 2.00 4.27
C ALA A 170 1.29 2.07 3.87
N TRP A 171 1.94 3.21 4.09
CA TRP A 171 3.35 3.39 3.81
C TRP A 171 4.01 4.36 4.78
N ALA A 172 5.34 4.27 4.89
CA ALA A 172 6.15 5.31 5.50
C ALA A 172 6.66 6.28 4.42
N SER A 173 6.73 7.57 4.73
CA SER A 173 7.22 8.59 3.80
C SER A 173 8.06 9.63 4.53
N LYS A 174 9.08 10.16 3.86
CA LYS A 174 9.84 11.33 4.33
C LYS A 174 9.03 12.63 4.18
N TYR A 175 7.93 12.61 3.45
CA TYR A 175 6.97 13.70 3.38
C TYR A 175 5.99 13.64 4.56
N CYS A 176 6.04 14.68 5.39
CA CYS A 176 5.27 14.83 6.62
C CYS A 176 4.48 16.15 6.61
N ASP A 177 3.86 16.48 5.48
CA ASP A 177 2.98 17.63 5.35
C ASP A 177 1.67 17.25 4.63
N GLY A 178 0.58 17.95 4.93
CA GLY A 178 -0.75 17.63 4.41
C GLY A 178 -1.41 16.40 5.06
N GLY A 179 -2.33 15.76 4.32
CA GLY A 179 -3.10 14.58 4.75
C GLY A 179 -4.18 14.82 5.80
N THR A 180 -4.31 16.04 6.34
CA THR A 180 -5.26 16.44 7.39
C THR A 180 -5.44 15.39 8.51
N PRO A 181 -4.35 15.01 9.21
CA PRO A 181 -4.43 14.10 10.36
C PRO A 181 -5.37 14.64 11.44
N LEU A 182 -6.00 13.77 12.23
CA LEU A 182 -6.89 14.19 13.33
C LEU A 182 -6.22 15.17 14.30
N TYR A 183 -4.93 15.00 14.61
CA TYR A 183 -4.20 15.85 15.56
C TYR A 183 -3.98 17.29 15.08
N THR A 184 -4.31 17.61 13.82
CA THR A 184 -4.24 18.99 13.29
C THR A 184 -5.57 19.74 13.38
N LEU A 185 -6.66 19.07 13.74
CA LEU A 185 -7.95 19.71 13.95
C LEU A 185 -8.01 20.34 15.34
N ASP A 186 -8.72 21.45 15.47
CA ASP A 186 -8.94 22.11 16.76
C ASP A 186 -10.27 21.62 17.35
N PRO A 187 -10.29 20.94 18.51
CA PRO A 187 -11.52 20.44 19.12
C PRO A 187 -12.58 21.52 19.45
N THR A 188 -12.16 22.77 19.58
CA THR A 188 -13.02 23.92 19.86
C THR A 188 -13.58 24.51 18.56
N GLU A 189 -12.74 24.67 17.53
CA GLU A 189 -13.18 25.23 16.24
C GLU A 189 -13.98 24.20 15.42
N ASP A 190 -13.57 22.93 15.45
CA ASP A 190 -14.19 21.80 14.74
C ASP A 190 -15.17 21.01 15.62
N ALA A 191 -15.74 21.63 16.66
CA ALA A 191 -16.53 20.96 17.69
C ALA A 191 -17.75 20.19 17.14
N GLU A 192 -18.40 20.70 16.08
CA GLU A 192 -19.54 20.04 15.44
C GLU A 192 -19.12 18.70 14.81
N TYR A 193 -17.96 18.66 14.15
CA TYR A 193 -17.43 17.46 13.53
C TYR A 193 -17.02 16.43 14.59
N PHE A 194 -16.33 16.83 15.65
CA PHE A 194 -16.02 15.93 16.77
C PHE A 194 -17.28 15.38 17.44
N THR A 195 -18.29 16.24 17.67
CA THR A 195 -19.57 15.82 18.25
C THR A 195 -20.28 14.78 17.38
N ASP A 196 -20.26 14.94 16.05
CA ASP A 196 -20.87 13.96 15.15
C ASP A 196 -20.11 12.62 15.17
N LEU A 197 -18.77 12.64 15.19
CA LEU A 197 -17.97 11.42 15.34
C LEU A 197 -18.30 10.67 16.64
N GLU A 198 -18.42 11.39 17.76
CA GLU A 198 -18.75 10.78 19.05
C GLU A 198 -20.20 10.24 19.11
N THR A 199 -21.17 11.01 18.62
CA THR A 199 -22.59 10.71 18.82
C THR A 199 -23.20 9.85 17.72
N THR A 200 -22.89 10.14 16.44
CA THR A 200 -23.43 9.43 15.28
C THR A 200 -22.59 8.20 14.96
N TYR A 201 -21.26 8.31 15.03
CA TYR A 201 -20.32 7.23 14.68
C TYR A 201 -19.75 6.49 15.90
N SER A 202 -20.23 6.83 17.11
CA SER A 202 -19.87 6.16 18.36
C SER A 202 -18.36 6.06 18.58
N LYS A 203 -17.61 7.09 18.17
CA LYS A 203 -16.16 7.15 18.38
C LYS A 203 -15.84 7.53 19.81
N ASP A 204 -15.01 6.72 20.45
CA ASP A 204 -14.49 7.04 21.78
C ASP A 204 -13.46 8.17 21.66
N ALA A 205 -13.53 9.13 22.59
CA ALA A 205 -12.59 10.24 22.72
C ALA A 205 -11.12 9.79 22.69
N VAL A 206 -10.80 8.60 23.24
CA VAL A 206 -9.43 8.04 23.22
C VAL A 206 -8.88 7.84 21.80
N TYR A 207 -9.76 7.68 20.81
CA TYR A 207 -9.40 7.48 19.40
C TYR A 207 -9.58 8.74 18.54
N LEU A 208 -9.97 9.87 19.15
CA LEU A 208 -10.18 11.14 18.46
C LEU A 208 -9.13 12.20 18.84
N TYR A 209 -8.63 12.17 20.07
CA TYR A 209 -7.72 13.18 20.59
C TYR A 209 -6.29 12.68 20.73
N ASP A 210 -5.32 13.60 20.54
CA ASP A 210 -3.90 13.27 20.65
C ASP A 210 -3.46 13.15 22.11
N LEU A 211 -3.73 11.98 22.71
CA LEU A 211 -3.36 11.68 24.09
C LEU A 211 -1.91 11.19 24.22
N PHE A 212 -1.28 10.77 23.12
CA PHE A 212 0.03 10.12 23.10
C PHE A 212 1.15 11.00 22.53
N GLY A 213 0.84 12.23 22.13
CA GLY A 213 1.81 13.22 21.68
C GLY A 213 2.31 12.97 20.27
N VAL A 214 1.42 12.53 19.38
CA VAL A 214 1.67 12.32 17.95
C VAL A 214 1.97 13.66 17.27
N ALA A 215 1.30 14.75 17.65
CA ALA A 215 1.52 16.08 17.11
C ALA A 215 2.93 16.59 17.43
N GLY A 216 3.50 17.33 16.49
CA GLY A 216 4.81 17.97 16.62
C GLY A 216 5.40 18.35 15.26
N ASN A 217 6.57 18.97 15.32
CA ASN A 217 7.35 19.24 14.12
C ASN A 217 8.11 17.99 13.70
N GLN A 218 8.25 17.79 12.39
CA GLN A 218 9.12 16.77 11.84
C GLN A 218 10.55 17.00 12.32
N SER A 219 11.19 15.93 12.81
CA SER A 219 12.58 15.93 13.28
C SER A 219 13.48 15.17 12.30
N SER A 220 14.77 15.11 12.59
CA SER A 220 15.78 14.43 11.75
C SER A 220 16.83 13.74 12.62
N VAL A 221 17.59 12.84 12.01
CA VAL A 221 18.80 12.25 12.59
C VAL A 221 20.00 12.62 11.71
N ASN A 222 21.09 13.04 12.34
CA ASN A 222 22.35 13.31 11.66
C ASN A 222 23.28 12.10 11.79
N TYR A 223 23.35 11.28 10.76
CA TYR A 223 24.20 10.08 10.75
C TYR A 223 25.70 10.42 10.71
N THR A 224 26.07 11.63 10.30
CA THR A 224 27.45 12.14 10.43
C THR A 224 27.92 12.09 11.88
N GLU A 225 27.05 12.48 12.82
CA GLU A 225 27.33 12.46 14.25
C GLU A 225 27.37 11.03 14.83
N LEU A 226 26.77 10.08 14.12
CA LEU A 226 26.77 8.65 14.45
C LEU A 226 27.92 7.87 13.80
N GLY A 227 28.84 8.55 13.11
CA GLY A 227 30.02 7.94 12.49
C GLY A 227 29.83 7.48 11.04
N PHE A 228 28.73 7.88 10.39
CA PHE A 228 28.42 7.58 8.98
C PHE A 228 28.29 8.90 8.18
N PRO A 229 29.39 9.64 7.99
CA PRO A 229 29.39 10.95 7.34
C PRO A 229 28.89 10.93 5.89
N GLU A 230 28.96 9.78 5.21
CA GLU A 230 28.48 9.59 3.85
C GLU A 230 26.95 9.66 3.72
N VAL A 231 26.20 9.53 4.82
CA VAL A 231 24.73 9.53 4.83
C VAL A 231 24.17 10.93 5.11
N GLY A 232 24.85 11.70 5.97
CA GLY A 232 24.39 13.04 6.33
C GLY A 232 23.15 13.06 7.24
N GLU A 233 22.35 14.13 7.09
CA GLU A 233 21.11 14.34 7.84
C GLU A 233 19.92 13.76 7.07
N ILE A 234 19.09 12.98 7.76
CA ILE A 234 17.91 12.34 7.19
C ILE A 234 16.69 12.72 8.04
N PRO A 235 15.59 13.21 7.44
CA PRO A 235 14.36 13.50 8.17
C PRO A 235 13.66 12.22 8.64
N TYR A 236 12.91 12.33 9.71
CA TYR A 236 12.05 11.26 10.22
C TYR A 236 10.84 11.05 9.32
N SER A 237 10.36 9.81 9.32
CA SER A 237 9.30 9.36 8.43
C SER A 237 7.93 9.44 9.10
N CYS A 238 6.90 9.70 8.30
CA CYS A 238 5.50 9.66 8.69
C CYS A 238 4.79 8.43 8.15
N ILE A 239 3.79 7.95 8.88
CA ILE A 239 2.85 6.94 8.39
C ILE A 239 1.71 7.61 7.64
N TRP A 240 1.43 7.06 6.47
CA TRP A 240 0.33 7.41 5.59
C TRP A 240 -0.52 6.21 5.26
N THR A 241 -1.78 6.44 4.94
CA THR A 241 -2.72 5.41 4.51
C THR A 241 -3.56 5.89 3.33
N ALA A 242 -4.00 4.95 2.50
CA ALA A 242 -5.00 5.18 1.47
C ALA A 242 -6.00 4.03 1.47
N ARG A 243 -7.24 4.34 1.07
CA ARG A 243 -8.35 3.40 1.06
C ARG A 243 -8.91 3.33 -0.36
N GLY A 244 -9.07 2.12 -0.87
CA GLY A 244 -9.71 1.83 -2.14
C GLY A 244 -10.94 0.95 -1.92
N LYS A 245 -11.96 1.11 -2.77
CA LYS A 245 -13.10 0.20 -2.82
C LYS A 245 -13.40 -0.17 -4.25
N LEU A 246 -13.62 -1.45 -4.53
CA LEU A 246 -14.13 -1.91 -5.81
C LEU A 246 -15.64 -1.65 -5.85
N LEU A 247 -16.06 -0.82 -6.79
CA LEU A 247 -17.44 -0.45 -7.03
C LEU A 247 -17.91 -1.07 -8.35
N ALA A 248 -19.20 -1.41 -8.41
CA ALA A 248 -19.83 -1.88 -9.63
C ALA A 248 -20.29 -0.69 -10.49
N GLY A 249 -20.29 -0.88 -11.80
CA GLY A 249 -20.72 0.11 -12.79
C GLY A 249 -19.56 0.87 -13.45
N ASP A 250 -19.93 1.97 -14.11
CA ASP A 250 -19.01 2.80 -14.88
C ASP A 250 -18.08 3.62 -13.97
N ASP A 251 -16.78 3.65 -14.28
CA ASP A 251 -15.84 4.56 -13.63
C ASP A 251 -16.16 6.01 -14.04
N PRO A 252 -16.51 6.91 -13.10
CA PRO A 252 -16.75 8.31 -13.42
C PRO A 252 -15.54 9.02 -14.06
N ALA A 253 -14.33 8.46 -13.92
CA ALA A 253 -13.11 8.99 -14.51
C ALA A 253 -12.85 8.52 -15.95
N THR A 254 -13.66 7.61 -16.51
CA THR A 254 -13.53 7.11 -17.88
C THR A 254 -14.81 7.33 -18.69
N SER A 255 -14.72 7.15 -20.01
CA SER A 255 -15.86 7.27 -20.92
C SER A 255 -16.40 5.93 -21.41
N GLU A 256 -15.72 4.83 -21.08
CA GLU A 256 -16.11 3.49 -21.50
C GLU A 256 -17.21 2.96 -20.57
N ALA A 257 -18.06 2.08 -21.10
CA ALA A 257 -19.00 1.34 -20.26
C ALA A 257 -18.24 0.22 -19.54
N GLU A 258 -18.13 0.34 -18.22
CA GLU A 258 -17.35 -0.56 -17.36
C GLU A 258 -18.29 -1.41 -16.50
N ALA A 259 -17.83 -2.58 -16.09
CA ALA A 259 -18.54 -3.44 -15.14
C ALA A 259 -18.15 -3.11 -13.70
N SER A 260 -16.91 -2.72 -13.46
CA SER A 260 -16.39 -2.41 -12.12
C SER A 260 -15.15 -1.53 -12.19
N TYR A 261 -14.93 -0.74 -11.14
CA TYR A 261 -13.75 0.12 -11.01
C TYR A 261 -13.36 0.30 -9.54
N VAL A 262 -12.11 0.67 -9.29
CA VAL A 262 -11.65 1.00 -7.93
C VAL A 262 -11.66 2.51 -7.73
N MET A 263 -12.43 2.97 -6.74
CA MET A 263 -12.40 4.35 -6.29
C MET A 263 -11.44 4.48 -5.10
N TRP A 264 -10.45 5.37 -5.22
CA TRP A 264 -9.48 5.68 -4.19
C TRP A 264 -9.85 6.96 -3.43
N THR A 265 -9.66 6.97 -2.11
CA THR A 265 -9.78 8.18 -1.30
C THR A 265 -8.45 8.94 -1.25
N LYS A 266 -8.52 10.25 -0.98
CA LYS A 266 -7.34 11.06 -0.65
C LYS A 266 -6.54 10.36 0.47
N PRO A 267 -5.21 10.29 0.36
CA PRO A 267 -4.37 9.75 1.42
C PRO A 267 -4.55 10.48 2.74
N GLU A 268 -4.54 9.72 3.83
CA GLU A 268 -4.60 10.22 5.20
C GLU A 268 -3.24 10.03 5.87
N ARG A 269 -2.66 11.12 6.36
CA ARG A 269 -1.45 11.07 7.19
C ARG A 269 -1.85 10.75 8.63
N LEU A 270 -1.11 9.87 9.30
CA LEU A 270 -1.39 9.48 10.68
C LEU A 270 -0.40 10.09 11.68
N THR A 271 0.86 10.31 11.30
CA THR A 271 1.92 10.75 12.23
C THR A 271 2.60 12.01 11.73
N SER A 272 3.34 12.69 12.61
CA SER A 272 3.92 14.02 12.32
C SER A 272 5.39 14.01 11.91
N GLY A 273 6.06 12.85 12.05
CA GLY A 273 7.51 12.77 11.88
C GLY A 273 8.26 13.34 13.07
N ARG A 274 7.58 13.60 14.19
CA ARG A 274 8.22 13.89 15.49
C ARG A 274 9.12 12.74 15.96
N ARG A 275 8.76 11.51 15.57
CA ARG A 275 9.50 10.27 15.78
C ARG A 275 9.60 9.56 14.44
N ASP A 276 10.66 8.80 14.22
CA ASP A 276 10.92 8.16 12.93
C ASP A 276 10.14 6.86 12.80
N ALA A 277 9.12 6.87 11.94
CA ALA A 277 8.26 5.72 11.73
C ALA A 277 8.84 4.69 10.75
N ASN A 278 8.70 3.40 11.07
CA ASN A 278 9.09 2.31 10.18
C ASN A 278 8.29 1.03 10.46
N LEU A 279 8.45 0.06 9.56
CA LEU A 279 7.88 -1.29 9.64
C LEU A 279 6.34 -1.27 9.81
N PRO A 280 5.59 -0.55 8.94
CA PRO A 280 4.15 -0.68 8.94
C PRO A 280 3.75 -2.12 8.61
N ALA A 281 2.74 -2.61 9.32
CA ALA A 281 2.11 -3.91 9.09
C ALA A 281 0.59 -3.74 9.21
N VAL A 282 -0.13 -4.25 8.22
CA VAL A 282 -1.59 -4.22 8.16
C VAL A 282 -2.14 -5.63 8.34
N ASP A 283 -3.22 -5.74 9.10
CA ASP A 283 -4.09 -6.90 9.09
C ASP A 283 -5.56 -6.46 9.00
N CYS A 284 -6.36 -7.22 8.25
CA CYS A 284 -7.78 -6.96 8.08
C CYS A 284 -8.56 -8.23 8.44
N ALA A 285 -9.52 -8.08 9.34
CA ALA A 285 -10.37 -9.16 9.84
C ALA A 285 -11.85 -8.79 9.64
N ALA A 286 -12.78 -9.63 10.10
CA ALA A 286 -14.20 -9.49 9.79
C ALA A 286 -14.84 -8.12 10.13
N SER A 287 -14.28 -7.34 11.05
CA SER A 287 -14.84 -6.06 11.51
C SER A 287 -14.12 -4.80 11.03
N GLY A 288 -12.95 -4.94 10.39
CA GLY A 288 -12.12 -3.78 10.08
C GLY A 288 -10.66 -4.14 9.82
N CYS A 289 -9.84 -3.10 9.71
CA CYS A 289 -8.40 -3.21 9.52
C CYS A 289 -7.64 -2.53 10.66
N VAL A 290 -6.55 -3.13 11.09
CA VAL A 290 -5.57 -2.56 12.02
C VAL A 290 -4.26 -2.32 11.28
N LEU A 291 -3.65 -1.18 11.58
CA LEU A 291 -2.31 -0.82 11.15
C LEU A 291 -1.44 -0.71 12.40
N THR A 292 -0.28 -1.36 12.36
CA THR A 292 0.74 -1.26 13.41
C THR A 292 2.05 -0.82 12.80
N TRP A 293 2.88 -0.11 13.55
CA TRP A 293 4.22 0.32 13.13
C TRP A 293 5.11 0.58 14.35
N GLN A 294 6.38 0.88 14.10
CA GLN A 294 7.34 1.29 15.12
C GLN A 294 7.70 2.75 14.95
N GLU A 295 7.89 3.48 16.06
CA GLU A 295 8.44 4.84 16.03
C GLU A 295 9.61 5.04 16.99
N ASP A 296 10.74 5.44 16.40
CA ASP A 296 11.98 5.71 17.11
C ASP A 296 12.08 7.20 17.49
N PRO A 297 12.27 7.56 18.77
CA PRO A 297 12.38 8.95 19.18
C PRO A 297 13.70 9.61 18.77
N GLU A 298 14.75 8.83 18.48
CA GLU A 298 16.10 9.31 18.16
C GLU A 298 16.47 9.05 16.68
N GLY A 299 15.54 8.53 15.89
CA GLY A 299 15.75 8.18 14.48
C GLY A 299 16.25 6.75 14.31
N LEU A 300 15.94 6.13 13.17
CA LEU A 300 16.31 4.73 12.94
C LEU A 300 17.83 4.53 12.99
N ARG A 301 18.32 3.51 13.69
CA ARG A 301 19.75 3.21 13.68
C ARG A 301 20.15 2.36 12.48
N PRO A 302 21.39 2.56 11.98
CA PRO A 302 21.99 1.67 11.00
C PRO A 302 22.05 0.24 11.54
N GLY A 303 21.66 -0.74 10.72
CA GLY A 303 21.97 -2.14 11.01
C GLY A 303 23.49 -2.39 10.95
N GLN A 304 24.01 -3.28 11.81
CA GLN A 304 25.44 -3.60 11.85
C GLN A 304 25.91 -4.54 10.71
N GLY A 305 25.00 -5.02 9.85
CA GLY A 305 25.35 -5.70 8.60
C GLY A 305 26.23 -6.95 8.76
N LEU A 306 26.01 -7.77 9.79
CA LEU A 306 26.83 -8.98 10.04
C LEU A 306 26.49 -10.19 9.13
N GLY A 307 25.91 -9.96 7.95
CA GLY A 307 25.57 -10.98 6.95
C GLY A 307 26.32 -10.77 5.63
N PRO A 308 26.50 -11.80 4.78
CA PRO A 308 27.11 -11.66 3.47
C PRO A 308 26.14 -10.92 2.53
N GLY A 309 26.27 -9.60 2.51
CA GLY A 309 25.52 -8.60 1.76
C GLY A 309 25.87 -7.26 2.40
N GLU A 310 26.48 -6.34 1.65
CA GLU A 310 27.04 -5.10 2.19
C GLU A 310 26.00 -4.31 3.00
N GLY A 311 26.36 -3.97 4.25
CA GLY A 311 25.90 -2.81 5.02
C GLY A 311 24.40 -2.62 5.27
N TRP A 312 24.02 -2.21 6.48
CA TRP A 312 22.69 -1.67 6.81
C TRP A 312 21.49 -2.63 6.82
N SER A 313 21.65 -3.94 6.55
CA SER A 313 20.56 -4.90 6.76
C SER A 313 20.26 -5.09 8.26
N GLY A 314 18.98 -4.97 8.62
CA GLY A 314 18.48 -5.13 9.99
C GLY A 314 18.64 -3.87 10.83
N ALA A 315 17.92 -2.79 10.49
CA ALA A 315 17.81 -1.61 11.34
C ALA A 315 17.51 -2.04 12.78
N ILE A 316 18.37 -1.63 13.71
CA ILE A 316 18.19 -1.91 15.13
C ILE A 316 17.39 -0.74 15.70
N ALA A 317 16.32 -1.03 16.43
CA ALA A 317 15.59 -0.01 17.18
C ALA A 317 16.47 0.61 18.27
N ASN A 318 16.39 1.93 18.51
CA ASN A 318 16.95 2.51 19.73
C ASN A 318 16.24 1.96 20.97
N ALA A 319 16.85 2.18 22.13
CA ALA A 319 16.08 2.09 23.37
C ALA A 319 14.91 3.10 23.27
N LYS A 320 13.71 2.70 23.70
CA LYS A 320 12.46 3.50 23.65
C LYS A 320 11.80 3.62 22.28
N THR A 321 12.20 2.84 21.27
CA THR A 321 11.34 2.66 20.08
C THR A 321 10.04 2.03 20.53
N ASP A 322 8.93 2.68 20.22
CA ASP A 322 7.61 2.25 20.67
C ASP A 322 6.83 1.62 19.52
N MET A 323 6.01 0.62 19.81
CA MET A 323 5.00 0.11 18.90
C MET A 323 3.73 0.94 18.98
N TRP A 324 3.15 1.22 17.83
CA TRP A 324 1.94 2.02 17.68
C TRP A 324 0.88 1.23 16.92
N TYR A 325 -0.38 1.60 17.11
CA TYR A 325 -1.47 1.13 16.28
C TYR A 325 -2.48 2.22 15.96
N SER A 326 -3.20 2.00 14.87
CA SER A 326 -4.41 2.71 14.48
C SER A 326 -5.33 1.71 13.78
N TYR A 327 -6.62 2.00 13.68
CA TYR A 327 -7.58 1.10 13.06
C TYR A 327 -8.75 1.84 12.44
N ILE A 328 -9.50 1.14 11.59
CA ILE A 328 -10.75 1.59 10.97
C ILE A 328 -11.71 0.41 10.87
N SER A 329 -13.01 0.65 11.15
CA SER A 329 -14.04 -0.37 10.99
C SER A 329 -14.54 -0.43 9.54
N TYR A 330 -15.15 -1.54 9.15
CA TYR A 330 -15.77 -1.66 7.82
C TYR A 330 -17.02 -0.81 7.61
N ASP A 331 -17.70 -0.43 8.69
CA ASP A 331 -18.89 0.44 8.65
C ASP A 331 -18.50 1.91 8.38
N ASP A 332 -17.25 2.25 8.66
CA ASP A 332 -16.69 3.60 8.52
C ASP A 332 -15.78 3.74 7.29
N PHE A 333 -15.28 2.62 6.77
CA PHE A 333 -14.22 2.57 5.76
C PHE A 333 -14.54 3.39 4.51
N ASP A 334 -15.80 3.37 4.09
CA ASP A 334 -16.29 4.03 2.87
C ASP A 334 -17.07 5.32 3.15
N LYS A 335 -17.06 5.82 4.38
CA LYS A 335 -17.67 7.11 4.73
C LYS A 335 -16.77 8.23 4.26
N VAL A 336 -17.28 9.08 3.37
CA VAL A 336 -16.54 10.21 2.79
C VAL A 336 -17.35 11.49 2.88
N PHE A 337 -16.65 12.63 2.93
CA PHE A 337 -17.30 13.93 2.90
C PHE A 337 -18.05 14.12 1.57
N VAL A 338 -19.24 14.71 1.62
CA VAL A 338 -19.94 15.18 0.40
C VAL A 338 -19.09 16.21 -0.33
N ASN A 339 -18.49 17.13 0.42
CA ASN A 339 -17.49 18.06 -0.08
C ASN A 339 -16.16 17.87 0.68
N PRO A 340 -15.10 17.35 0.03
CA PRO A 340 -13.79 17.10 0.66
C PRO A 340 -13.13 18.30 1.35
N ASP A 341 -13.53 19.52 1.00
CA ASP A 341 -12.90 20.76 1.46
C ASP A 341 -13.74 21.48 2.55
N ASP A 342 -14.85 20.89 2.98
CA ASP A 342 -15.75 21.44 4.00
C ASP A 342 -16.15 20.36 5.03
N LEU A 343 -15.65 20.50 6.27
CA LEU A 343 -15.94 19.56 7.36
C LEU A 343 -17.42 19.54 7.77
N THR A 344 -18.20 20.53 7.37
CA THR A 344 -19.64 20.65 7.68
C THR A 344 -20.55 20.09 6.58
N ALA A 345 -19.98 19.69 5.42
CA ALA A 345 -20.76 19.30 4.24
C ALA A 345 -21.51 17.97 4.37
N GLY A 346 -21.41 17.29 5.51
CA GLY A 346 -22.03 15.98 5.74
C GLY A 346 -21.29 14.83 5.06
N VAL A 347 -21.93 13.67 5.04
CA VAL A 347 -21.30 12.37 4.77
C VAL A 347 -22.14 11.54 3.79
N VAL A 348 -21.46 10.86 2.88
CA VAL A 348 -22.05 9.87 1.95
C VAL A 348 -21.17 8.61 1.93
N PRO A 349 -21.75 7.43 1.63
CA PRO A 349 -20.93 6.27 1.30
C PRO A 349 -20.22 6.49 -0.04
N LEU A 350 -19.04 5.89 -0.20
CA LEU A 350 -18.18 6.08 -1.38
C LEU A 350 -18.89 5.77 -2.71
N VAL A 351 -19.84 4.83 -2.73
CA VAL A 351 -20.63 4.48 -3.92
C VAL A 351 -21.57 5.60 -4.38
N GLU A 352 -21.93 6.53 -3.50
CA GLU A 352 -22.79 7.69 -3.80
C GLU A 352 -21.96 8.97 -4.04
N TYR A 353 -20.64 8.90 -3.94
CA TYR A 353 -19.78 10.05 -4.16
C TYR A 353 -19.75 10.44 -5.64
N SER A 354 -20.12 11.67 -5.95
CA SER A 354 -20.35 12.14 -7.32
C SER A 354 -19.59 13.42 -7.69
N SER A 355 -18.60 13.83 -6.90
CA SER A 355 -17.79 15.04 -7.16
C SER A 355 -16.58 14.70 -8.04
N ASP A 356 -16.12 15.69 -8.83
CA ASP A 356 -14.96 15.55 -9.73
C ASP A 356 -13.62 15.51 -8.97
N THR A 357 -13.63 15.81 -7.67
CA THR A 357 -12.44 15.74 -6.81
C THR A 357 -12.29 14.37 -6.19
N MET A 358 -11.08 13.98 -5.80
CA MET A 358 -10.87 12.71 -5.08
C MET A 358 -11.59 12.74 -3.72
N PRO A 359 -12.39 11.72 -3.37
CA PRO A 359 -13.15 11.70 -2.12
C PRO A 359 -12.23 11.71 -0.90
N LYS A 360 -12.62 12.41 0.16
CA LYS A 360 -11.86 12.48 1.42
C LYS A 360 -12.54 11.65 2.50
N PRO A 361 -11.81 10.82 3.26
CA PRO A 361 -12.31 10.14 4.44
C PRO A 361 -13.10 11.05 5.38
N TYR A 362 -14.36 10.71 5.66
CA TYR A 362 -15.16 11.37 6.71
C TYR A 362 -14.75 10.82 8.06
N VAL A 363 -14.98 9.53 8.30
CA VAL A 363 -14.43 8.84 9.47
C VAL A 363 -12.97 8.49 9.16
N ARG A 364 -12.07 9.13 9.89
CA ARG A 364 -10.62 8.95 9.78
C ARG A 364 -10.16 7.69 10.50
N MET A 365 -8.93 7.28 10.22
CA MET A 365 -8.26 6.27 11.05
C MET A 365 -8.23 6.75 12.50
N ALA A 366 -8.35 5.82 13.46
CA ALA A 366 -8.24 6.15 14.87
C ALA A 366 -6.93 6.91 15.15
N MET A 367 -6.95 7.90 16.05
CA MET A 367 -5.73 8.58 16.49
C MET A 367 -4.65 7.56 16.88
N PRO A 368 -3.39 7.71 16.45
CA PRO A 368 -2.37 6.73 16.79
C PRO A 368 -2.22 6.52 18.29
N MET A 369 -2.22 5.25 18.67
CA MET A 369 -2.18 4.79 20.04
C MET A 369 -0.86 4.08 20.31
N ARG A 370 -0.19 4.45 21.40
CA ARG A 370 1.07 3.83 21.79
C ARG A 370 0.82 2.54 22.58
N LEU A 371 1.33 1.40 22.09
CA LEU A 371 1.17 0.07 22.72
C LEU A 371 2.21 -0.21 23.80
N SER A 372 3.45 0.21 23.56
CA SER A 372 4.57 -0.07 24.45
C SER A 372 5.03 1.20 25.17
N ASP A 373 5.56 1.01 26.37
CA ASP A 373 6.42 2.01 27.01
C ASP A 373 7.78 1.37 27.21
N TYR A 374 8.64 1.42 26.19
CA TYR A 374 9.99 0.84 26.26
C TYR A 374 10.95 1.65 27.16
N ASN A 375 10.42 2.60 27.93
CA ASN A 375 11.12 3.27 29.00
C ASN A 375 11.23 2.33 30.23
N MET A 376 12.00 1.23 30.13
CA MET A 376 12.20 0.32 31.27
C MET A 376 12.98 1.02 32.38
N CYS A 377 12.25 1.51 33.39
CA CYS A 377 12.56 1.33 34.81
C CYS A 377 11.27 1.51 35.61
N LEU A 378 10.61 0.40 35.97
CA LEU A 378 9.90 0.31 37.24
C LEU A 378 10.37 -0.95 37.94
N ALA A 379 11.26 -0.74 38.91
CA ALA A 379 11.37 -1.67 40.03
C ALA A 379 9.97 -1.76 40.66
N SER A 380 9.38 -2.95 40.63
CA SER A 380 8.23 -3.30 41.46
C SER A 380 8.61 -3.38 42.92
#